data_AF-A0A3A9G4X7-F1
#
_entry.id   AF-A0A3A9G4X7-F1
#
_cell.length_a   1.000
_cell.length_b   1.000
_cell.length_c   1.000
_cell.angle_alpha   90.00
_cell.angle_beta   90.00
_cell.angle_gamma   90.00
#
_symmetry.space_group_name_H-M   'P 1'
#
loop_
_entity.id
_entity.type
_entity.pdbx_description
1 polymer ?
#
loop_
_entity_poly.entity_id
_entity_poly.type
_entity_poly.pdbx_seq_one_letter_code
_entity_poly.pdbx_strand_id
1 'polypeptide(L)' 'MAKAHGLNIYGYLKFLLEHRPREDMTDEQLAELTPWSEKLQFIKNRM' A
#
# COMPACT_ATOMS: atom_id res chain seq x y z
N MET A 1 -2.62 1.33 11.17
CA MET A 1 -3.06 1.88 9.87
C MET A 1 -3.54 0.79 8.91
N ALA A 2 -2.71 -0.12 8.39
CA ALA A 2 -3.18 -1.20 7.47
C ALA A 2 -4.32 -2.09 8.06
N LYS A 3 -4.17 -2.55 9.31
CA LYS A 3 -5.19 -3.34 10.02
C LYS A 3 -6.54 -2.61 10.16
N ALA A 4 -6.53 -1.28 10.29
CA ALA A 4 -7.74 -0.47 10.42
C ALA A 4 -8.52 -0.35 9.10
N HIS A 5 -7.83 -0.50 7.97
CA HIS A 5 -8.46 -0.54 6.64
C HIS A 5 -8.80 -1.98 6.19
N GLY A 6 -8.70 -2.96 7.09
CA GLY A 6 -8.99 -4.37 6.80
C GLY A 6 -8.01 -5.01 5.82
N LEU A 7 -6.80 -4.44 5.68
CA LEU A 7 -5.73 -5.06 4.89
C LEU A 7 -4.99 -6.09 5.75
N ASN A 8 -4.67 -7.23 5.15
CA ASN A 8 -3.76 -8.19 5.75
C ASN A 8 -2.38 -7.52 5.91
N ILE A 9 -1.88 -7.50 7.16
CA ILE A 9 -0.61 -6.87 7.52
C ILE A 9 0.56 -7.47 6.71
N TYR A 10 0.57 -8.79 6.51
CA TYR A 10 1.61 -9.48 5.75
C TYR A 10 1.52 -9.21 4.25
N GLY A 11 0.30 -9.14 3.71
CA GLY A 11 0.07 -8.77 2.31
C GLY A 11 0.55 -7.35 2.01
N TYR A 12 0.26 -6.42 2.92
CA TYR A 12 0.73 -5.04 2.81
C TYR A 12 2.25 -4.93 2.97
N LEU A 13 2.86 -5.66 3.90
CA LEU A 13 4.32 -5.72 4.03
C LEU A 13 4.98 -6.23 2.75
N LYS A 14 4.45 -7.31 2.17
CA LYS A 14 4.96 -7.88 0.92
C LYS A 14 4.86 -6.86 -0.22
N PHE A 15 3.71 -6.20 -0.36
CA PHE A 15 3.50 -5.15 -1.37
C PHE A 15 4.53 -4.02 -1.26
N LEU A 16 4.79 -3.53 -0.03
CA LEU A 16 5.79 -2.49 0.21
C LEU A 16 7.21 -2.93 -0.14
N LEU A 17 7.56 -4.18 0.17
CA LEU A 17 8.87 -4.76 -0.16
C LEU A 17 9.05 -4.95 -1.67
N GLU A 18 7.98 -5.27 -2.40
CA GLU A 18 8.00 -5.39 -3.86
C GLU A 18 8.09 -4.02 -4.54
N HIS A 19 7.35 -3.02 -4.04
CA HIS A 19 7.33 -1.68 -4.65
C HIS A 19 8.52 -0.82 -4.27
N ARG A 20 9.18 -1.10 -3.13
CA ARG A 20 10.35 -0.39 -2.58
C ARG A 20 10.23 1.13 -2.74
N PRO A 21 9.54 1.81 -1.80
CA PRO A 21 9.51 3.26 -1.77
C PRO A 21 10.94 3.79 -1.81
N ARG A 22 11.20 4.73 -2.71
CA ARG A 22 12.51 5.37 -2.88
C ARG A 22 12.42 6.82 -2.38
N GLU A 23 13.55 7.37 -1.96
CA GLU A 23 13.64 8.77 -1.50
C GLU A 23 13.28 9.79 -2.59
N ASP A 24 13.34 9.42 -3.86
CA ASP A 24 13.01 10.27 -5.01
C ASP A 24 11.51 10.25 -5.39
N MET A 25 10.67 9.51 -4.65
CA MET A 25 9.22 9.51 -4.89
C MET A 25 8.58 10.83 -4.45
N THR A 26 7.64 11.32 -5.26
CA THR A 26 6.80 12.46 -4.87
C THR A 26 5.76 12.04 -3.84
N ASP A 27 5.22 13.02 -3.10
CA ASP A 27 4.18 12.76 -2.10
C ASP A 27 2.95 12.08 -2.73
N GLU A 28 2.60 12.39 -3.98
CA GLU A 28 1.50 11.73 -4.69
C GLU A 28 1.82 10.26 -4.98
N GLN A 29 3.04 9.95 -5.39
CA GLN A 29 3.49 8.58 -5.62
C GLN A 29 3.54 7.77 -4.32
N LEU A 30 3.96 8.40 -3.23
CA LEU A 30 3.97 7.79 -1.91
C LEU A 30 2.54 7.56 -1.39
N ALA A 31 1.62 8.49 -1.65
CA ALA A 31 0.21 8.37 -1.28
C ALA A 31 -0.45 7.13 -1.91
N GLU A 32 -0.07 6.75 -3.13
CA GLU A 32 -0.56 5.52 -3.77
C GLU A 32 -0.15 4.23 -3.03
N LEU A 33 0.95 4.25 -2.28
CA LEU A 33 1.46 3.10 -1.51
C LEU A 33 0.84 3.00 -0.11
N THR A 34 0.03 3.98 0.28
CA THR A 34 -0.62 3.99 1.60
C THR A 34 -1.82 3.03 1.64
N PRO A 35 -2.14 2.47 2.82
CA PRO A 35 -3.20 1.47 2.93
C PRO A 35 -4.62 2.02 2.67
N TRP A 36 -4.80 3.33 2.54
CA TRP A 36 -6.07 3.98 2.20
C TRP A 36 -6.15 4.44 0.74
N SER A 37 -5.09 4.25 -0.05
CA SER A 37 -5.11 4.62 -1.47
C SER A 37 -6.19 3.85 -2.22
N GLU A 38 -6.89 4.52 -3.14
CA GLU A 38 -7.93 3.87 -3.96
C GLU A 38 -7.38 2.68 -4.74
N LYS A 39 -6.12 2.78 -5.17
CA LYS A 39 -5.39 1.72 -5.88
C LYS A 39 -5.24 0.45 -5.02
N LEU A 40 -4.88 0.59 -3.74
CA LEU A 40 -4.74 -0.54 -2.82
C LEU A 40 -6.08 -1.07 -2.32
N GLN A 41 -7.11 -0.23 -2.22
CA GLN A 41 -8.47 -0.70 -1.94
C GLN A 41 -9.00 -1.63 -3.03
N PHE A 42 -8.61 -1.42 -4.29
CA PHE A 42 -8.95 -2.32 -5.39
C PHE A 42 -8.20 -3.67 -5.30
N ILE A 43 -6.94 -3.64 -4.87
CA ILE A 43 -6.10 -4.84 -4.70
C ILE A 43 -6.54 -5.67 -3.49
N LYS A 44 -7.10 -5.04 -2.45
CA LYS A 44 -7.63 -5.71 -1.25
C LYS A 44 -8.63 -6.82 -1.56
N ASN A 45 -9.44 -6.69 -2.61
CA ASN A 45 -10.41 -7.72 -3.00
C ASN A 45 -9.81 -8.85 -3.86
N ARG A 46 -8.53 -8.77 -4.23
CA ARG A 46 -7.82 -9.74 -5.08
C ARG A 46 -6.70 -10.49 -4.34
N MET A 47 -6.30 -10.05 -3.14
CA MET A 47 -5.32 -10.68 -2.26
C MET A 47 -6.01 -11.43 -1.13
#